data_AF-A0A534CYF6-F1
#
_entry.id   AF-A0A534CYF6-F1
#
_cell.length_a   1.000
_cell.length_b   1.000
_cell.length_c   1.000
_cell.angle_alpha   90.00
_cell.angle_beta   90.00
_cell.angle_gamma   90.00
#
_symmetry.space_group_name_H-M   'P 1'
#
loop_
_entity.id
_entity.type
_entity.pdbx_description
1 polymer ?
#
loop_
_entity_poly.entity_id
_entity_poly.type
_entity_poly.pdbx_seq_one_letter_code
_entity_poly.pdbx_strand_id
1 'polypeptide(L)'
;MRTLSKTVVSRIDASLVASASPRWRKVATVVAAALGEARGSAAGLPDVYYARRVRELVAAGRLESFGDLSRMRYSEVRLPGHHRGEV
;
A
#
# COMPACT_ATOMS: atom_id res chain seq x y z
N MET A 1 14.54 -8.14 -16.42
CA MET A 1 13.56 -7.61 -15.44
C MET A 1 12.16 -8.02 -15.87
N ARG A 2 11.36 -8.61 -14.99
CA ARG A 2 10.00 -9.07 -15.34
C ARG A 2 9.06 -7.87 -15.28
N THR A 3 8.63 -7.35 -16.42
CA THR A 3 7.64 -6.26 -16.48
C THR A 3 6.27 -6.83 -16.12
N LEU A 4 5.72 -6.43 -14.98
CA LEU A 4 4.36 -6.80 -14.59
C LEU A 4 3.36 -6.02 -15.44
N SER A 5 2.23 -6.65 -15.76
CA SER A 5 1.15 -5.94 -16.43
C SER A 5 0.56 -4.87 -15.52
N LYS A 6 0.14 -3.73 -16.10
CA LYS A 6 -0.50 -2.63 -15.36
C LYS A 6 -1.70 -3.12 -14.53
N THR A 7 -2.42 -4.12 -15.03
CA THR A 7 -3.54 -4.76 -14.31
C THR A 7 -3.11 -5.42 -13.01
N VAL A 8 -1.99 -6.14 -12.99
CA VAL A 8 -1.48 -6.78 -11.76
C VAL A 8 -1.07 -5.71 -10.76
N VAL A 9 -0.36 -4.68 -11.21
CA VAL A 9 0.05 -3.57 -10.34
C VAL A 9 -1.16 -2.85 -9.73
N SER A 10 -2.17 -2.55 -10.55
CA SER A 10 -3.41 -1.91 -10.10
C SER A 10 -4.16 -2.74 -9.05
N ARG A 11 -4.20 -4.07 -9.19
CA ARG A 11 -4.80 -4.97 -8.20
C ARG A 11 -4.04 -4.95 -6.87
N ILE A 12 -2.71 -4.93 -6.91
CA ILE A 12 -1.87 -4.81 -5.71
C ILE A 12 -2.17 -3.47 -5.01
N ASP A 13 -2.18 -2.38 -5.76
CA ASP A 13 -2.48 -1.05 -5.23
C ASP A 13 -3.86 -0.97 -4.59
N ALA A 14 -4.88 -1.54 -5.25
CA ALA A 14 -6.23 -1.60 -4.71
C ALA A 14 -6.28 -2.41 -3.41
N SER A 15 -5.59 -3.55 -3.35
CA SER A 15 -5.50 -4.38 -2.15
C SER A 15 -4.79 -3.67 -0.99
N LEU A 16 -3.72 -2.92 -1.26
CA LEU A 16 -3.02 -2.11 -0.26
C LEU A 16 -3.89 -0.99 0.30
N VAL A 17 -4.62 -0.28 -0.58
CA VAL A 17 -5.53 0.80 -0.16
C VAL A 17 -6.73 0.23 0.63
N ALA A 18 -7.30 -0.89 0.21
CA ALA A 18 -8.35 -1.58 0.96
C ALA A 18 -7.85 -2.10 2.31
N SER A 19 -6.57 -2.46 2.40
CA SER A 19 -5.88 -2.86 3.63
C SER A 19 -5.38 -1.68 4.46
N ALA A 20 -5.67 -0.44 4.10
CA ALA A 20 -5.43 0.75 4.92
C ALA A 20 -6.69 1.10 5.74
N SER A 21 -6.58 2.07 6.64
CA SER A 21 -7.68 2.53 7.51
C SER A 21 -7.59 4.05 7.68
N PRO A 22 -8.65 4.77 8.05
CA PRO A 22 -8.54 6.17 8.49
C PRO A 22 -7.64 6.35 9.73
N ARG A 23 -7.43 5.28 10.52
CA ARG A 23 -6.46 5.26 11.62
C ARG A 23 -5.09 4.79 11.12
N TRP A 24 -4.03 5.27 11.76
CA TRP A 24 -2.66 4.83 11.49
C TRP A 24 -2.55 3.30 11.64
N ARG A 25 -2.01 2.66 10.60
CA ARG A 25 -1.68 1.24 10.59
C ARG A 25 -0.24 1.03 10.18
N LYS A 26 0.44 0.09 10.85
CA LYS A 26 1.80 -0.32 10.48
C LYS A 26 1.84 -0.77 9.03
N VAL A 27 2.84 -0.30 8.28
CA VAL A 27 3.04 -0.71 6.88
C VAL A 27 3.20 -2.22 6.78
N ALA A 28 3.90 -2.85 7.73
CA ALA A 28 4.01 -4.31 7.79
C ALA A 28 2.64 -5.02 7.87
N THR A 29 1.67 -4.49 8.62
CA THR A 29 0.32 -5.04 8.72
C THR A 29 -0.45 -4.89 7.41
N VAL A 30 -0.38 -3.70 6.79
CA VAL A 30 -1.04 -3.42 5.50
C VAL A 30 -0.49 -4.33 4.40
N VAL A 31 0.83 -4.49 4.34
CA VAL A 31 1.51 -5.37 3.36
C VAL A 31 1.17 -6.84 3.61
N ALA A 32 1.18 -7.31 4.86
CA ALA A 32 0.83 -8.68 5.19
C ALA A 32 -0.62 -9.02 4.80
N ALA A 33 -1.56 -8.09 5.04
CA ALA A 33 -2.96 -8.26 4.62
C ALA A 33 -3.09 -8.34 3.09
N ALA A 34 -2.43 -7.43 2.36
CA ALA A 34 -2.45 -7.45 0.89
C ALA A 34 -1.78 -8.69 0.28
N LEU A 35 -0.75 -9.24 0.93
CA LEU A 35 -0.13 -10.51 0.54
C LEU A 35 -1.05 -11.71 0.79
N GLY A 36 -1.77 -11.74 1.93
CA GLY A 36 -2.74 -12.80 2.23
C GLY A 36 -3.85 -12.92 1.18
N GLU A 37 -4.29 -11.79 0.63
CA GLU A 37 -5.30 -11.72 -0.42
C GLU A 37 -4.74 -11.82 -1.85
N ALA A 38 -3.42 -11.86 -2.02
CA ALA A 38 -2.79 -11.91 -3.32
C ALA A 38 -3.08 -13.23 -4.05
N ARG A 39 -3.32 -13.17 -5.37
CA ARG A 39 -3.56 -14.35 -6.22
C ARG A 39 -2.75 -14.26 -7.51
N GLY A 40 -2.45 -15.40 -8.12
CA GLY A 40 -1.72 -15.50 -9.38
C GLY A 40 -0.36 -14.80 -9.33
N SER A 41 -0.04 -14.00 -10.35
CA SER A 41 1.24 -13.30 -10.45
C SER A 41 1.53 -12.31 -9.31
N ALA A 42 0.52 -11.86 -8.57
CA ALA A 42 0.72 -11.00 -7.40
C ALA A 42 1.25 -11.78 -6.18
N ALA A 43 0.77 -13.01 -5.98
CA ALA A 43 1.16 -13.85 -4.83
C ALA A 43 2.64 -14.29 -4.88
N GLY A 44 3.24 -14.31 -6.08
CA GLY A 44 4.66 -14.64 -6.25
C GLY A 44 5.63 -13.46 -6.05
N LEU A 45 5.13 -12.29 -5.66
CA LEU A 45 5.96 -11.10 -5.46
C LEU A 45 6.37 -10.96 -3.99
N PRO A 46 7.61 -10.53 -3.73
CA PRO A 46 8.09 -10.35 -2.37
C PRO A 46 7.42 -9.14 -1.71
N ASP A 47 7.34 -9.16 -0.37
CA ASP A 47 6.81 -8.09 0.47
C ASP A 47 7.46 -6.72 0.20
N VAL A 48 8.76 -6.69 -0.12
CA VAL A 48 9.47 -5.46 -0.50
C VAL A 48 8.90 -4.79 -1.76
N TYR A 49 8.30 -5.57 -2.67
CA TYR A 49 7.59 -5.01 -3.83
C TYR A 49 6.32 -4.29 -3.39
N TYR A 50 5.54 -4.89 -2.49
CA TYR A 50 4.36 -4.28 -1.88
C TYR A 50 4.72 -3.02 -1.08
N ALA A 51 5.82 -3.06 -0.32
CA ALA A 51 6.34 -1.89 0.40
C ALA A 51 6.71 -0.74 -0.56
N ARG A 52 7.30 -1.07 -1.72
CA ARG A 52 7.53 -0.08 -2.78
C ARG A 52 6.21 0.49 -3.28
N ARG A 53 5.18 -0.33 -3.53
CA ARG A 53 3.85 0.16 -3.93
C ARG A 53 3.24 1.10 -2.90
N VAL A 54 3.39 0.82 -1.60
CA VAL A 54 2.96 1.74 -0.54
C VAL A 54 3.59 3.12 -0.69
N ARG A 55 4.91 3.19 -0.93
CA ARG A 55 5.61 4.47 -1.16
C ARG A 55 5.07 5.22 -2.37
N GLU A 56 4.77 4.51 -3.45
CA GLU A 56 4.19 5.12 -4.66
C GLU A 56 2.75 5.61 -4.43
N LEU A 57 1.96 4.89 -3.63
CA LEU A 57 0.61 5.32 -3.23
C LEU A 57 0.64 6.57 -2.33
N VAL A 58 1.63 6.67 -1.44
CA VAL A 58 1.87 7.86 -0.61
C VAL A 58 2.28 9.05 -1.48
N ALA A 59 3.22 8.86 -2.39
CA ALA A 59 3.63 9.90 -3.34
C ALA A 59 2.47 10.40 -4.22
N ALA A 60 1.50 9.52 -4.52
CA ALA A 60 0.29 9.85 -5.27
C ALA A 60 -0.84 10.45 -4.41
N GLY A 61 -0.62 10.68 -3.10
CA GLY A 61 -1.64 11.22 -2.18
C GLY A 61 -2.79 10.26 -1.87
N ARG A 62 -2.66 8.98 -2.24
CA ARG A 62 -3.68 7.94 -1.95
C ARG A 62 -3.58 7.39 -0.54
N LEU A 63 -2.43 7.58 0.11
CA LEU A 63 -2.17 7.26 1.51
C LEU A 63 -1.38 8.40 2.13
N GLU A 64 -1.61 8.64 3.42
CA GLU A 64 -0.72 9.44 4.24
C GLU A 64 0.26 8.53 4.97
N SER A 65 1.45 9.04 5.31
CA SER A 65 2.50 8.25 5.96
C SER A 65 3.09 8.94 7.18
N PHE A 66 3.53 8.12 8.14
CA PHE A 66 4.29 8.54 9.32
C PHE A 66 5.48 7.60 9.55
N GLY A 67 6.65 8.16 9.87
CA GLY A 67 7.91 7.42 10.05
C GLY A 67 8.66 7.09 8.75
N ASP A 68 9.60 6.15 8.81
CA ASP A 68 10.47 5.77 7.68
C ASP A 68 9.90 4.59 6.88
N LEU A 69 9.31 4.88 5.71
CA LEU A 69 8.72 3.87 4.82
C LEU A 69 9.74 2.87 4.26
N SER A 70 11.04 3.09 4.41
CA SER A 70 12.09 2.10 4.10
C SER A 70 12.13 0.98 5.14
N ARG A 71 11.52 1.19 6.31
CA ARG A 71 11.51 0.26 7.45
C ARG A 71 10.06 -0.02 7.87
N MET A 72 9.40 -0.94 7.16
CA MET A 72 7.96 -1.25 7.31
C MET A 72 7.43 -1.42 8.75
N ARG A 73 8.26 -1.94 9.68
CA ARG A 73 7.88 -2.15 11.10
C ARG A 73 7.90 -0.86 11.94
N TYR A 74 8.58 0.17 11.44
CA TYR A 74 8.78 1.48 12.08
C TYR A 74 8.01 2.61 11.37
N SER A 75 7.19 2.28 10.37
CA SER A 75 6.37 3.24 9.64
C SER A 75 4.91 2.85 9.64
N GLU A 76 4.06 3.85 9.51
CA GLU A 76 2.61 3.71 9.49
C GLU A 76 2.01 4.47 8.31
N VAL A 77 0.86 4.01 7.85
CA VAL A 77 0.05 4.65 6.82
C VAL A 77 -1.41 4.70 7.23
N ARG A 78 -2.13 5.67 6.69
CA ARG A 78 -3.59 5.76 6.79
C ARG A 78 -4.19 6.22 5.47
N LEU A 79 -5.50 5.98 5.32
CA LEU A 79 -6.28 6.66 4.30
C LEU A 79 -6.28 8.16 4.58
N PRO A 80 -6.17 9.00 3.55
CA PRO A 80 -6.27 10.44 3.71
C PRO A 80 -7.56 10.79 4.46
N GLY A 81 -7.47 11.75 5.38
CA GLY A 81 -8.68 12.30 5.99
C GLY A 81 -9.58 12.84 4.88
N HIS A 82 -10.85 12.44 4.86
CA HIS A 82 -11.80 13.02 3.92
C HIS A 82 -12.03 14.48 4.32
N HIS A 83 -11.18 15.39 3.84
CA HIS A 83 -11.56 16.79 3.76
C HIS A 83 -12.59 16.83 2.62
N ARG A 84 -13.87 16.59 2.98
CA ARG A 84 -14.99 16.98 2.13
C ARG A 84 -14.76 18.47 1.89
N GLY A 85 -14.29 18.83 0.70
CA GLY A 85 -14.13 20.21 0.31
C GLY A 85 -15.47 20.90 0.48
N GLU A 86 -15.55 21.81 1.45
CA GLU A 86 -16.49 22.92 1.39
C GLU A 86 -15.90 23.92 0.40
N VAL A 87 -16.56 24.04 -0.75
CA VAL A 87 -16.60 25.26 -1.58
C VAL A 87 -18.05 25.57 -1.88
#